data_AF-A0A9P8FV59-F1
#
_entry.id   AF-A0A9P8FV59-F1
#
_cell.length_a   1.000
_cell.length_b   1.000
_cell.length_c   1.000
_cell.angle_alpha   90.00
_cell.angle_beta   90.00
_cell.angle_gamma   90.00
#
_symmetry.space_group_name_H-M   'P 1'
#
loop_
_entity.id
_entity.type
_entity.pdbx_description
1 polymer ?
#
loop_
_entity_poly.entity_id
_entity_poly.type
_entity_poly.pdbx_seq_one_letter_code
_entity_poly.pdbx_strand_id
1 'polypeptide(L)'
;LFAAIINKDGKKELMTAPLDGTILEGVTRDSILELARERLVPEGWEVNERRFSVRELAEADKEGRMLEVFGAGTAAVVSPVRNIGWRDSMINCGLEADKEAGPIAQRMKDWIEGIQYGDETHPWSFKI
;
A
#
# COMPACT_ATOMS: atom_id res chain seq x y z
N LEU A 1 3.87 0.65 -6.33
CA LEU A 1 4.33 0.92 -4.96
C LEU A 1 3.24 1.67 -4.22
N PHE A 2 2.96 1.28 -2.99
CA PHE A 2 2.07 1.98 -2.07
C PHE A 2 2.87 2.36 -0.82
N ALA A 3 2.51 3.48 -0.22
CA ALA A 3 3.00 3.90 1.07
C ALA A 3 1.81 4.33 1.94
N ALA A 4 1.73 3.80 3.15
CA ALA A 4 0.79 4.19 4.18
C ALA A 4 1.52 5.05 5.22
N ILE A 5 1.00 6.24 5.47
CA ILE A 5 1.56 7.19 6.45
C ILE A 5 0.46 7.84 7.28
N ILE A 6 0.85 8.49 8.36
CA ILE A 6 0.08 9.59 8.95
C ILE A 6 0.47 10.87 8.21
N ASN A 7 -0.49 11.55 7.59
CA ASN A 7 -0.26 12.82 6.90
C ASN A 7 -0.02 13.96 7.91
N LYS A 8 0.31 15.16 7.43
CA LYS A 8 0.62 16.31 8.30
C LYS A 8 -0.58 16.81 9.12
N ASP A 9 -1.80 16.45 8.71
CA ASP A 9 -3.04 16.76 9.41
C ASP A 9 -3.43 15.67 10.43
N GLY A 10 -2.59 14.64 10.61
CA GLY A 10 -2.82 13.56 11.57
C GLY A 10 -3.75 12.44 11.08
N LYS A 11 -4.13 12.43 9.79
CA LYS A 11 -4.98 11.38 9.21
C LYS A 11 -4.14 10.28 8.58
N LYS A 12 -4.70 9.06 8.55
CA LYS A 12 -4.09 7.92 7.85
C LYS A 12 -4.28 8.11 6.34
N GLU A 13 -3.20 8.02 5.59
CA GLU A 13 -3.17 8.19 4.15
C GLU A 13 -2.51 6.97 3.50
N LEU A 14 -3.18 6.36 2.52
CA LEU A 14 -2.60 5.38 1.60
C LEU A 14 -2.35 6.09 0.26
N MET A 15 -1.08 6.19 -0.14
CA MET A 15 -0.68 6.87 -1.36
C MET A 15 -0.02 5.93 -2.37
N THR A 16 -0.29 6.17 -3.65
CA THR A 16 0.41 5.55 -4.78
C THR A 16 0.65 6.60 -5.88
N ALA A 17 1.69 6.39 -6.70
CA ALA A 17 1.98 7.31 -7.79
C ALA A 17 0.86 7.30 -8.85
N PRO A 18 0.54 8.45 -9.47
CA PRO A 18 -0.48 8.53 -10.51
C PRO A 18 0.00 7.88 -11.82
N LEU A 19 -0.95 7.59 -12.71
CA LEU A 19 -0.67 7.07 -14.05
C LEU A 19 -0.36 8.25 -15.00
N ASP A 20 0.91 8.65 -15.04
CA ASP A 20 1.40 9.78 -15.85
C ASP A 20 2.32 9.37 -17.01
N GLY A 21 2.28 8.07 -17.36
CA GLY A 21 3.10 7.47 -18.42
C GLY A 21 4.41 6.83 -17.95
N THR A 22 4.81 7.03 -16.68
CA THR A 22 6.01 6.38 -16.11
C THR A 22 5.71 5.15 -15.26
N ILE A 23 4.45 4.96 -14.87
CA ILE A 23 3.97 3.86 -14.04
C ILE A 23 3.13 2.93 -14.89
N LEU A 24 3.45 1.63 -14.84
CA LEU A 24 2.63 0.59 -15.46
C LEU A 24 1.27 0.51 -14.76
N GLU A 25 0.20 0.47 -15.55
CA GLU A 25 -1.20 0.34 -15.11
C GLU A 25 -1.49 -1.11 -14.64
N GLY A 26 -0.95 -1.49 -13.48
CA GLY A 26 -1.10 -2.84 -12.96
C GLY A 26 -2.51 -3.14 -12.44
N VAL A 27 -3.11 -4.25 -12.87
CA VAL A 27 -4.46 -4.68 -12.39
C VAL A 27 -4.50 -4.83 -10.87
N THR A 28 -3.48 -5.42 -10.25
CA THR A 28 -3.42 -5.54 -8.77
C THR A 28 -3.34 -4.18 -8.07
N ARG A 29 -2.69 -3.17 -8.69
CA ARG A 29 -2.69 -1.80 -8.15
C ARG A 29 -4.11 -1.23 -8.18
N ASP A 30 -4.81 -1.42 -9.28
CA ASP A 30 -6.18 -0.94 -9.44
C ASP A 30 -7.14 -1.59 -8.43
N SER A 31 -7.07 -2.92 -8.29
CA SER A 31 -7.84 -3.65 -7.27
C SER A 31 -7.57 -3.17 -5.85
N ILE A 32 -6.31 -2.89 -5.49
CA ILE A 32 -5.96 -2.33 -4.18
C ILE A 32 -6.59 -0.94 -4.00
N LEU A 33 -6.56 -0.08 -5.01
CA LEU A 33 -7.15 1.26 -4.92
C LEU A 33 -8.67 1.20 -4.74
N GLU A 34 -9.36 0.34 -5.49
CA GLU A 34 -10.81 0.19 -5.39
C GLU A 34 -11.22 -0.34 -4.01
N LEU A 35 -10.60 -1.43 -3.55
CA LEU A 35 -10.87 -2.00 -2.22
C LEU A 35 -10.46 -1.04 -1.09
N ALA A 36 -9.36 -0.32 -1.21
CA ALA A 36 -8.95 0.67 -0.23
C ALA A 36 -9.95 1.83 -0.16
N ARG A 37 -10.47 2.30 -1.29
CA ARG A 37 -11.52 3.34 -1.33
C ARG A 37 -12.82 2.83 -0.71
N GLU A 38 -13.21 1.61 -1.01
CA GLU A 38 -14.42 0.99 -0.46
C GLU A 38 -14.32 0.77 1.05
N ARG A 39 -13.20 0.24 1.54
CA ARG A 39 -13.09 -0.31 2.90
C ARG A 39 -12.32 0.58 3.87
N LEU A 40 -11.30 1.32 3.42
CA LEU A 40 -10.51 2.19 4.30
C LEU A 40 -11.09 3.59 4.45
N VAL A 41 -11.70 4.16 3.39
CA VAL A 41 -12.28 5.52 3.48
C VAL A 41 -13.38 5.62 4.54
N PRO A 42 -14.30 4.64 4.69
CA PRO A 42 -15.25 4.63 5.81
C PRO A 42 -14.59 4.55 7.20
N GLU A 43 -13.38 4.02 7.29
CA GLU A 43 -12.56 3.98 8.51
C GLU A 43 -11.79 5.30 8.76
N GLY A 44 -11.97 6.30 7.91
CA GLY A 44 -11.34 7.62 8.02
C GLY A 44 -9.97 7.72 7.34
N TRP A 45 -9.64 6.80 6.42
CA TRP A 45 -8.42 6.93 5.61
C TRP A 45 -8.62 7.84 4.41
N GLU A 46 -7.53 8.47 3.98
CA GLU A 46 -7.41 9.11 2.68
C GLU A 46 -6.68 8.18 1.70
N VAL A 47 -7.20 8.02 0.48
CA VAL A 47 -6.59 7.17 -0.55
C VAL A 47 -6.26 8.04 -1.76
N ASN A 48 -4.97 8.36 -1.93
CA ASN A 48 -4.52 9.36 -2.89
C ASN A 48 -3.61 8.79 -3.97
N GLU A 49 -3.97 9.06 -5.23
CA GLU A 49 -3.08 8.89 -6.37
C GLU A 49 -2.29 10.19 -6.56
N ARG A 50 -1.14 10.30 -5.91
CA ARG A 50 -0.30 11.51 -5.95
C ARG A 50 1.17 11.18 -6.04
N ARG A 51 1.93 12.12 -6.60
CA ARG A 51 3.39 12.04 -6.55
C ARG A 51 3.84 12.22 -5.10
N PHE A 52 4.72 11.34 -4.65
CA PHE A 52 5.47 11.47 -3.41
C PHE A 52 6.93 11.16 -3.69
N SER A 53 7.82 11.77 -2.91
CA SER A 53 9.26 11.62 -3.12
C SER A 53 9.88 10.72 -2.07
N VAL A 54 11.05 10.14 -2.36
CA VAL A 54 11.82 9.40 -1.34
C VAL A 54 12.19 10.31 -0.15
N ARG A 55 12.33 11.63 -0.38
CA ARG A 55 12.55 12.60 0.71
C ARG A 55 11.37 12.66 1.67
N GLU A 56 10.15 12.61 1.14
CA GLU A 56 8.92 12.61 1.93
C GLU A 56 8.79 11.33 2.76
N LEU A 57 9.17 10.18 2.20
CA LEU A 57 9.24 8.92 2.96
C LEU A 57 10.28 8.99 4.07
N ALA A 58 11.47 9.54 3.79
CA ALA A 58 12.52 9.73 4.79
C ALA A 58 12.11 10.72 5.90
N GLU A 59 11.35 11.76 5.58
CA GLU A 59 10.77 12.70 6.55
C GLU A 59 9.71 12.00 7.41
N ALA A 60 8.80 11.24 6.79
CA ALA A 60 7.77 10.48 7.51
C ALA A 60 8.36 9.44 8.48
N ASP A 61 9.43 8.75 8.09
CA ASP A 61 10.17 7.83 8.96
C ASP A 61 10.76 8.57 10.18
N LYS A 62 11.51 9.65 9.94
CA LYS A 62 12.12 10.46 11.01
C LYS A 62 11.11 11.06 11.98
N GLU A 63 9.93 11.39 11.49
CA GLU A 63 8.84 11.97 12.28
C GLU A 63 7.94 10.92 12.93
N GLY A 64 8.21 9.62 12.74
CA GLY A 64 7.39 8.54 13.29
C GLY A 64 5.99 8.45 12.65
N ARG A 65 5.82 9.02 11.46
CA ARG A 65 4.57 9.00 10.68
C ARG A 65 4.51 7.87 9.66
N MET A 66 5.62 7.19 9.38
CA MET A 66 5.64 6.03 8.49
C MET A 66 4.85 4.86 9.10
N LEU A 67 3.87 4.32 8.37
CA LEU A 67 3.14 3.12 8.80
C LEU A 67 3.66 1.89 8.06
N GLU A 68 3.52 1.86 6.74
CA GLU A 68 3.91 0.71 5.91
C GLU A 68 4.29 1.14 4.49
N VAL A 69 5.18 0.38 3.84
CA VAL A 69 5.41 0.48 2.39
C VAL A 69 5.31 -0.91 1.78
N PHE A 70 4.65 -1.03 0.63
CA PHE A 70 4.54 -2.31 -0.06
C PHE A 70 4.45 -2.18 -1.60
N GLY A 71 4.96 -3.18 -2.29
CA GLY A 71 4.73 -3.43 -3.70
C GLY A 71 3.39 -4.12 -3.94
N ALA A 72 2.88 -4.02 -5.17
CA ALA A 72 1.68 -4.71 -5.60
C ALA A 72 1.91 -5.27 -7.01
N GLY A 73 1.43 -6.48 -7.25
CA GLY A 73 1.54 -7.13 -8.56
C GLY A 73 1.12 -8.59 -8.52
N THR A 74 0.73 -9.13 -9.67
CA THR A 74 0.10 -10.46 -9.80
C THR A 74 0.89 -11.59 -9.13
N ALA A 75 2.22 -11.56 -9.20
CA ALA A 75 3.06 -12.65 -8.70
C ALA A 75 3.02 -12.82 -7.17
N ALA A 76 2.86 -11.73 -6.42
CA ALA A 76 2.90 -11.74 -4.95
C ALA A 76 1.64 -11.14 -4.30
N VAL A 77 0.73 -10.60 -5.10
CA VAL A 77 -0.42 -9.75 -4.72
C VAL A 77 0.05 -8.48 -4.01
N VAL A 78 0.61 -8.61 -2.81
CA VAL A 78 1.23 -7.56 -2.00
C VAL A 78 2.61 -8.04 -1.52
N SER A 79 3.62 -7.18 -1.66
CA SER A 79 4.99 -7.45 -1.20
C SER A 79 5.42 -6.38 -0.20
N PRO A 80 5.40 -6.65 1.11
CA PRO A 80 5.88 -5.72 2.13
C PRO A 80 7.34 -5.29 1.91
N VAL A 81 7.65 -4.04 2.23
CA VAL A 81 9.01 -3.49 2.18
C VAL A 81 9.43 -3.16 3.61
N ARG A 82 10.56 -3.72 4.06
CA ARG A 82 11.10 -3.43 5.40
C ARG A 82 11.89 -2.14 5.44
N ASN A 83 12.78 -1.95 4.46
CA ASN A 83 13.65 -0.80 4.40
C ASN A 83 13.87 -0.35 2.95
N ILE A 84 14.10 0.95 2.77
CA ILE A 84 14.56 1.53 1.51
C ILE A 84 15.94 2.16 1.74
N GLY A 85 16.94 1.67 1.01
CA GLY A 85 18.25 2.30 0.96
C GLY A 85 18.20 3.57 0.11
N TRP A 86 18.60 4.70 0.69
CA TRP A 86 18.64 5.98 -0.02
C TRP A 86 19.84 6.82 0.42
N ARG A 87 20.78 7.04 -0.51
CA ARG A 87 22.09 7.66 -0.23
C ARG A 87 22.82 6.87 0.86
N ASP A 88 23.38 7.55 1.86
CA ASP A 88 24.06 6.96 3.01
C ASP A 88 23.10 6.67 4.18
N SER A 89 21.79 6.53 3.90
CA SER A 89 20.76 6.33 4.92
C SER A 89 19.80 5.19 4.57
N MET A 90 19.23 4.59 5.61
CA MET A 90 18.18 3.59 5.52
C MET A 90 16.88 4.19 6.03
N ILE A 91 15.83 4.11 5.22
CA ILE A 91 14.48 4.52 5.59
C ILE A 91 13.76 3.28 6.12
N ASN A 92 13.33 3.30 7.37
CA ASN A 92 12.51 2.24 7.94
C ASN A 92 11.07 2.38 7.43
N CYS A 93 10.53 1.32 6.84
CA CYS A 93 9.20 1.32 6.23
C CYS A 93 8.10 0.85 7.20
N GLY A 94 8.36 0.87 8.51
CA GLY A 94 7.38 0.59 9.56
C GLY A 94 7.11 -0.90 9.82
N LEU A 95 7.80 -1.81 9.14
CA LEU A 95 7.69 -3.25 9.35
C LEU A 95 8.60 -3.73 10.50
N GLU A 96 7.99 -4.18 11.59
CA GLU A 96 8.67 -4.74 12.78
C GLU A 96 9.59 -5.93 12.44
N ALA A 97 10.74 -6.03 13.12
CA ALA A 97 11.84 -6.93 12.78
C ALA A 97 11.46 -8.43 12.68
N ASP A 98 10.48 -8.86 13.46
CA ASP A 98 9.97 -10.23 13.59
C ASP A 98 8.71 -10.51 12.75
N LYS A 99 8.25 -9.53 11.98
CA LYS A 99 7.06 -9.64 11.11
C LYS A 99 7.44 -9.65 9.64
N GLU A 100 6.73 -10.46 8.86
CA GLU A 100 6.88 -10.55 7.40
C GLU A 100 5.93 -9.60 6.66
N ALA A 101 4.82 -9.18 7.29
CA ALA A 101 3.87 -8.23 6.76
C ALA A 101 3.30 -7.33 7.87
N GLY A 102 3.01 -6.08 7.50
CA GLY A 102 2.28 -5.14 8.35
C GLY A 102 0.76 -5.33 8.19
N PRO A 103 -0.04 -4.81 9.14
CA PRO A 103 -1.49 -4.96 9.12
C PRO A 103 -2.17 -4.42 7.85
N ILE A 104 -1.68 -3.35 7.23
CA ILE A 104 -2.29 -2.76 6.02
C ILE A 104 -1.96 -3.61 4.81
N ALA A 105 -0.69 -3.97 4.61
CA ALA A 105 -0.27 -4.85 3.54
C ALA A 105 -0.99 -6.21 3.62
N GLN A 106 -1.12 -6.77 4.82
CA GLN A 106 -1.84 -8.03 5.04
C GLN A 106 -3.33 -7.90 4.69
N ARG A 107 -4.01 -6.83 5.13
CA ARG A 107 -5.42 -6.58 4.78
C ARG A 107 -5.64 -6.50 3.27
N MET A 108 -4.77 -5.80 2.53
CA MET A 108 -4.87 -5.71 1.07
C MET A 108 -4.75 -7.07 0.41
N LYS A 109 -3.83 -7.90 0.91
CA LYS A 109 -3.63 -9.27 0.44
C LYS A 109 -4.87 -10.12 0.72
N ASP A 110 -5.35 -10.12 1.97
CA ASP A 110 -6.49 -10.93 2.41
C ASP A 110 -7.77 -10.61 1.63
N TRP A 111 -8.03 -9.33 1.34
CA TRP A 111 -9.19 -8.93 0.54
C TRP A 111 -9.13 -9.46 -0.89
N ILE A 112 -7.97 -9.33 -1.54
CA ILE A 112 -7.81 -9.79 -2.91
C ILE A 112 -7.84 -11.31 -2.97
N GLU A 113 -7.13 -11.99 -2.07
CA GLU A 113 -7.10 -13.45 -2.02
C GLU A 113 -8.47 -14.03 -1.65
N GLY A 114 -9.23 -13.41 -0.73
CA GLY A 114 -10.59 -13.84 -0.41
C GLY A 114 -11.51 -13.81 -1.64
N ILE A 115 -11.36 -12.82 -2.52
CA ILE A 115 -12.07 -12.78 -3.81
C ILE A 115 -11.55 -13.85 -4.78
N GLN A 116 -10.23 -14.04 -4.87
CA GLN A 116 -9.60 -14.99 -5.79
C GLN A 116 -9.94 -16.45 -5.46
N TYR A 117 -9.95 -16.80 -4.16
CA TYR A 117 -10.24 -18.16 -3.68
C TYR A 117 -11.74 -18.40 -3.44
N GLY A 118 -12.58 -17.37 -3.57
CA GLY A 118 -14.03 -17.49 -3.49
C GLY A 118 -14.61 -17.46 -2.08
N ASP A 119 -13.81 -17.05 -1.08
CA ASP A 119 -14.30 -16.74 0.27
C ASP A 119 -15.23 -15.52 0.26
N GLU A 120 -15.02 -14.61 -0.69
CA GLU A 120 -15.88 -13.46 -0.97
C GLU A 120 -16.42 -13.53 -2.40
N THR A 121 -17.75 -13.53 -2.56
CA THR A 121 -18.36 -13.47 -3.89
C THR A 121 -18.22 -12.06 -4.46
N HIS A 122 -17.52 -11.91 -5.59
CA HIS A 122 -17.24 -10.62 -6.20
C HIS A 122 -17.26 -10.72 -7.74
N PRO A 123 -17.73 -9.69 -8.47
CA PRO A 123 -17.77 -9.68 -9.94
C PRO A 123 -16.39 -9.81 -10.63
N TRP A 124 -15.29 -9.60 -9.89
CA TRP A 124 -13.93 -9.78 -10.41
C TRP A 124 -13.54 -11.26 -10.57
N SER A 125 -14.18 -12.17 -9.84
CA SER A 125 -13.85 -13.59 -9.87
C SER A 125 -14.72 -14.29 -10.92
N PHE A 126 -14.07 -14.93 -11.89
CA PHE A 126 -14.73 -15.70 -12.94
C PHE A 126 -14.53 -17.20 -12.71
N LYS A 127 -15.63 -17.94 -12.59
CA LYS A 127 -15.59 -19.40 -12.44
C LYS A 127 -15.39 -20.06 -13.80
N ILE A 128 -14.27 -20.75 -13.95
CA ILE A 128 -13.93 -21.56 -15.14
C ILE A 128 -14.61 -22.92 -15.13
#